data_AF-A0A960E437-F1
#
_entry.id   AF-A0A960E437-F1
#
_cell.length_a   1.000
_cell.length_b   1.000
_cell.length_c   1.000
_cell.angle_alpha   90.00
_cell.angle_beta   90.00
_cell.angle_gamma   90.00
#
_symmetry.space_group_name_H-M   'P 1'
#
loop_
_entity.id
_entity.type
_entity.pdbx_description
1 polymer ?
#
loop_
_entity_poly.entity_id
_entity_poly.type
_entity_poly.pdbx_seq_one_letter_code
_entity_poly.pdbx_strand_id
1 'polypeptide(L)'
;MTPDATPADPADEARHEPGDEPLWAESWYLDFVDEANEVAGYVRLSLQPELGRAWYWACLVGPDRPLVTVIDHEVALPRAGTHEIRSEGLWADYTVETPLDHVTVGLEAFGVGVDDPAEVYGDLRGDRVPLGFDLEWETDGGSYAYPGVTRYEVPCRVHGEVLVGRERIELDGIGQ
;
A
#
# COMPACT_ATOMS: atom_id res chain seq x y z
N MET A 1 -23.16 17.30 14.82
CA MET A 1 -22.05 18.17 14.40
C MET A 1 -20.91 17.23 14.12
N THR A 2 -20.48 17.12 12.86
CA THR A 2 -19.32 16.29 12.49
C THR A 2 -18.10 16.88 13.20
N PRO A 3 -17.25 16.08 13.86
CA PRO A 3 -16.02 16.60 14.43
C PRO A 3 -15.18 17.29 13.35
N ASP A 4 -14.54 18.40 13.71
CA ASP A 4 -13.65 19.12 12.81
C ASP A 4 -12.46 18.22 12.44
N ALA A 5 -11.96 18.39 11.21
CA ALA A 5 -10.75 17.71 10.77
C ALA A 5 -9.55 18.22 11.60
N THR A 6 -8.87 17.30 12.28
CA THR A 6 -7.65 17.59 13.03
C THR A 6 -6.45 17.21 12.17
N PRO A 7 -5.39 18.05 12.07
CA PRO A 7 -4.15 17.66 11.40
C PRO A 7 -3.61 16.34 11.97
N ALA A 8 -2.91 15.57 11.13
CA ALA A 8 -2.30 14.33 11.57
C ALA A 8 -1.26 14.59 12.67
N ASP A 9 -1.26 13.75 13.70
CA ASP A 9 -0.22 13.71 14.74
C ASP A 9 0.86 12.70 14.32
N PRO A 10 2.16 12.94 14.58
CA PRO A 10 3.20 11.95 14.37
C PRO A 10 2.93 10.57 14.97
N ALA A 11 2.15 10.49 16.06
CA ALA A 11 1.73 9.23 16.66
C ALA A 11 0.73 8.44 15.78
N ASP A 12 0.02 9.10 14.87
CA ASP A 12 -0.96 8.49 13.96
C ASP A 12 -0.30 7.62 12.86
N GLU A 13 1.02 7.73 12.68
CA GLU A 13 1.81 6.87 11.78
C GLU A 13 2.11 5.49 12.41
N ALA A 14 1.99 5.39 13.74
CA ALA A 14 2.14 4.13 14.45
C ALA A 14 0.82 3.35 14.45
N ARG A 15 0.93 2.02 14.52
CA ARG A 15 -0.21 1.13 14.71
C ARG A 15 -1.03 1.53 15.95
N HIS A 16 -2.33 1.68 15.77
CA HIS A 16 -3.26 1.98 16.85
C HIS A 16 -3.71 0.72 17.60
N GLU A 17 -4.06 0.91 18.88
CA GLU A 17 -4.79 -0.11 19.63
C GLU A 17 -6.21 -0.26 19.04
N PRO A 18 -6.68 -1.48 18.76
CA PRO A 18 -8.02 -1.68 18.22
C PRO A 18 -9.10 -1.11 19.14
N GLY A 19 -10.04 -0.37 18.56
CA GLY A 19 -11.20 0.14 19.26
C GLY A 19 -12.27 -0.93 19.52
N ASP A 20 -13.33 -0.54 20.22
CA ASP A 20 -14.47 -1.41 20.54
C ASP A 20 -15.51 -1.49 19.39
N GLU A 21 -15.27 -0.75 18.28
CA GLU A 21 -16.16 -0.73 17.13
C GLU A 21 -16.14 -2.09 16.40
N PRO A 22 -17.32 -2.65 16.05
CA PRO A 22 -17.38 -3.89 15.28
C PRO A 22 -16.62 -3.79 13.96
N LEU A 23 -15.80 -4.79 13.68
CA LEU A 23 -14.91 -4.88 12.52
C LEU A 23 -13.97 -3.68 12.44
N TRP A 24 -13.47 -3.20 13.58
CA TRP A 24 -12.40 -2.22 13.61
C TRP A 24 -11.24 -2.67 12.72
N ALA A 25 -10.79 -1.77 11.86
CA ALA A 25 -9.70 -1.98 10.94
C ALA A 25 -8.88 -0.71 10.82
N GLU A 26 -7.59 -0.90 10.63
CA GLU A 26 -6.65 0.18 10.37
C GLU A 26 -5.89 -0.16 9.09
N SER A 27 -5.58 0.85 8.27
CA SER A 27 -4.86 0.61 7.03
C SER A 27 -3.91 1.71 6.64
N TRP A 28 -2.76 1.30 6.11
CA TRP A 28 -1.79 2.13 5.40
C TRP A 28 -2.01 1.92 3.92
N TYR A 29 -2.20 3.00 3.18
CA TYR A 29 -2.39 3.01 1.75
C TYR A 29 -1.41 4.03 1.18
N LEU A 30 -0.63 3.61 0.19
CA LEU A 30 0.29 4.48 -0.51
C LEU A 30 0.13 4.27 -2.00
N ASP A 31 -0.03 5.34 -2.76
CA ASP A 31 -0.07 5.28 -4.22
C ASP A 31 1.12 6.00 -4.86
N PHE A 32 1.34 5.70 -6.13
CA PHE A 32 2.34 6.38 -6.93
C PHE A 32 1.90 6.47 -8.39
N VAL A 33 2.36 7.53 -9.06
CA VAL A 33 2.26 7.74 -10.49
C VAL A 33 3.59 8.30 -10.99
N ASP A 34 4.12 7.66 -12.03
CA ASP A 34 5.29 8.12 -12.78
C ASP A 34 4.85 8.35 -14.24
N GLU A 35 4.75 9.63 -14.61
CA GLU A 35 4.34 10.02 -15.97
C GLU A 35 5.40 9.69 -17.02
N ALA A 36 6.68 9.68 -16.66
CA ALA A 36 7.77 9.46 -17.61
C ALA A 36 7.87 7.99 -18.03
N ASN A 37 7.66 7.07 -17.09
CA ASN A 37 7.56 5.64 -17.35
C ASN A 37 6.13 5.18 -17.70
N GLU A 38 5.15 6.08 -17.65
CA GLU A 38 3.72 5.82 -17.85
C GLU A 38 3.18 4.70 -16.94
N VAL A 39 3.64 4.65 -15.68
CA VAL A 39 3.18 3.64 -14.72
C VAL A 39 2.52 4.27 -13.49
N ALA A 40 1.62 3.52 -12.89
CA ALA A 40 1.02 3.84 -11.60
C ALA A 40 0.81 2.56 -10.79
N GLY A 41 0.61 2.73 -9.49
CA GLY A 41 0.36 1.61 -8.60
C GLY A 41 -0.04 2.08 -7.23
N TYR A 42 -0.32 1.10 -6.37
CA TYR A 42 -0.50 1.34 -4.96
C TYR A 42 -0.12 0.11 -4.15
N VAL A 43 0.12 0.31 -2.87
CA VAL A 43 0.13 -0.72 -1.84
C VAL A 43 -0.92 -0.41 -0.79
N ARG A 44 -1.48 -1.46 -0.20
CA ARG A 44 -2.35 -1.33 0.96
C ARG A 44 -2.15 -2.48 1.92
N LEU A 45 -1.82 -2.15 3.17
CA LEU A 45 -1.89 -3.08 4.29
C LEU A 45 -3.07 -2.66 5.16
N SER A 46 -4.00 -3.57 5.43
CA SER A 46 -5.09 -3.38 6.39
C SER A 46 -5.03 -4.45 7.47
N LEU A 47 -5.03 -4.06 8.74
CA LEU A 47 -5.11 -4.98 9.87
C LEU A 47 -6.57 -5.21 10.25
N GLN A 48 -6.97 -6.49 10.34
CA GLN A 48 -8.31 -6.92 10.70
C GLN A 48 -8.25 -7.76 12.00
N PRO A 49 -8.01 -7.14 13.18
CA PRO A 49 -7.76 -7.85 14.43
C PRO A 49 -8.92 -8.76 14.86
N GLU A 50 -10.17 -8.33 14.69
CA GLU A 50 -11.33 -9.18 15.00
C GLU A 50 -11.41 -10.44 14.14
N LEU A 51 -10.91 -10.36 12.90
CA LEU A 51 -10.84 -11.49 11.98
C LEU A 51 -9.55 -12.31 12.15
N GLY A 52 -8.59 -11.84 12.97
CA GLY A 52 -7.31 -12.50 13.21
C GLY A 52 -6.35 -12.49 12.03
N ARG A 53 -6.49 -11.56 11.08
CA ARG A 53 -5.74 -11.52 9.81
C ARG A 53 -5.44 -10.11 9.35
N ALA A 54 -4.54 -9.99 8.39
CA ALA A 54 -4.28 -8.78 7.62
C ALA A 54 -4.73 -8.99 6.17
N TRP A 55 -5.11 -7.89 5.53
CA TRP A 55 -5.40 -7.85 4.10
C TRP A 55 -4.31 -7.03 3.41
N TYR A 56 -3.73 -7.59 2.36
CA TYR A 56 -2.68 -6.95 1.59
C TYR A 56 -3.08 -6.83 0.13
N TRP A 57 -2.78 -5.65 -0.43
CA TRP A 57 -2.87 -5.38 -1.85
C TRP A 57 -1.61 -4.69 -2.34
N ALA A 58 -1.20 -5.03 -3.54
CA ALA A 58 -0.29 -4.23 -4.33
C ALA A 58 -0.69 -4.31 -5.80
N CYS A 59 -0.42 -3.27 -6.59
CA CYS A 59 -0.52 -3.39 -8.03
C CYS A 59 0.44 -2.47 -8.79
N LEU A 60 0.67 -2.84 -10.05
CA LEU A 60 1.30 -2.01 -11.06
C LEU A 60 0.42 -2.00 -12.31
N VAL A 61 0.19 -0.82 -12.87
CA VAL A 61 -0.58 -0.60 -14.10
C VAL A 61 0.14 0.40 -15.00
N GLY A 62 -0.13 0.34 -16.29
CA GLY A 62 0.36 1.29 -17.30
C GLY A 62 -0.28 1.02 -18.66
N PRO A 63 -0.08 1.88 -19.67
CA PRO A 63 -0.53 1.60 -21.02
C PRO A 63 0.23 0.39 -21.59
N ASP A 64 -0.47 -0.38 -22.42
CA ASP A 64 0.08 -1.52 -23.17
C ASP A 64 0.76 -2.61 -22.31
N ARG A 65 0.44 -2.69 -21.01
CA ARG A 65 0.86 -3.75 -20.09
C ARG A 65 -0.33 -4.35 -19.33
N PRO A 66 -0.31 -5.66 -19.03
CA PRO A 66 -1.27 -6.27 -18.11
C PRO A 66 -1.23 -5.59 -16.74
N LEU A 67 -2.38 -5.51 -16.07
CA LEU A 67 -2.41 -5.22 -14.64
C LEU A 67 -1.74 -6.37 -13.91
N VAL A 68 -0.73 -6.09 -13.09
CA VAL A 68 -0.15 -7.07 -12.17
C VAL A 68 -0.57 -6.71 -10.77
N THR A 69 -1.22 -7.64 -10.05
CA THR A 69 -1.72 -7.39 -8.70
C THR A 69 -1.38 -8.51 -7.73
N VAL A 70 -1.09 -8.13 -6.50
CA VAL A 70 -1.06 -9.03 -5.33
C VAL A 70 -2.32 -8.73 -4.53
N ILE A 71 -3.12 -9.75 -4.24
CA ILE A 71 -4.29 -9.65 -3.37
C ILE A 71 -4.25 -10.86 -2.44
N ASP A 72 -4.02 -10.62 -1.15
CA ASP A 72 -4.04 -11.68 -0.14
C ASP A 72 -4.81 -11.19 1.10
N HIS A 73 -5.95 -11.84 1.38
CA HIS A 73 -6.81 -11.50 2.52
C HIS A 73 -6.66 -12.50 3.67
N GLU A 74 -5.72 -13.43 3.59
CA GLU A 74 -5.53 -14.48 4.60
C GLU A 74 -4.15 -14.38 5.27
N VAL A 75 -3.52 -13.21 5.16
CA VAL A 75 -2.20 -12.97 5.74
C VAL A 75 -2.29 -12.95 7.26
N ALA A 76 -1.33 -13.58 7.94
CA ALA A 76 -1.25 -13.49 9.40
C ALA A 76 -1.00 -12.03 9.83
N LEU A 77 -1.55 -11.63 10.98
CA LEU A 77 -1.23 -10.33 11.57
C LEU A 77 0.29 -10.19 11.77
N PRO A 78 0.88 -9.02 11.47
CA PRO A 78 2.29 -8.77 11.71
C PRO A 78 2.57 -8.80 13.21
N ARG A 79 3.84 -9.02 13.57
CA ARG A 79 4.27 -8.96 14.96
C ARG A 79 4.02 -7.55 15.52
N ALA A 80 3.81 -7.47 16.83
CA ALA A 80 3.63 -6.18 17.49
C ALA A 80 4.82 -5.26 17.22
N GLY A 81 4.54 -4.01 16.84
CA GLY A 81 5.56 -3.00 16.51
C GLY A 81 6.18 -3.11 15.11
N THR A 82 5.65 -3.95 14.22
CA THR A 82 6.11 -4.07 12.82
C THR A 82 4.91 -4.06 11.87
N HIS A 83 5.15 -3.70 10.61
CA HIS A 83 4.19 -3.92 9.51
C HIS A 83 4.60 -5.10 8.61
N GLU A 84 5.74 -5.74 8.89
CA GLU A 84 6.22 -6.89 8.13
C GLU A 84 5.21 -8.04 8.11
N ILE A 85 4.78 -8.40 6.91
CA ILE A 85 3.90 -9.52 6.64
C ILE A 85 4.57 -10.57 5.76
N ARG A 86 4.18 -11.83 5.95
CA ARG A 86 4.64 -12.96 5.13
C ARG A 86 3.50 -13.95 4.90
N SER A 87 3.37 -14.42 3.66
CA SER A 87 2.54 -15.57 3.28
C SER A 87 3.23 -16.36 2.16
N GLU A 88 2.53 -17.28 1.51
CA GLU A 88 3.10 -18.07 0.42
C GLU A 88 3.41 -17.18 -0.80
N GLY A 89 4.70 -16.91 -1.04
CA GLY A 89 5.12 -16.10 -2.18
C GLY A 89 4.85 -14.60 -2.01
N LEU A 90 4.71 -14.13 -0.76
CA LEU A 90 4.60 -12.73 -0.38
C LEU A 90 5.48 -12.45 0.83
N TRP A 91 6.33 -11.44 0.70
CA TRP A 91 6.90 -10.65 1.79
C TRP A 91 6.63 -9.18 1.48
N ALA A 92 6.20 -8.42 2.48
CA ALA A 92 6.12 -6.97 2.37
C ALA A 92 6.37 -6.33 3.72
N ASP A 93 6.91 -5.12 3.72
CA ASP A 93 7.08 -4.31 4.91
C ASP A 93 6.81 -2.84 4.59
N TYR A 94 6.24 -2.14 5.57
CA TYR A 94 6.00 -0.71 5.55
C TYR A 94 6.70 -0.10 6.75
N THR A 95 7.66 0.78 6.50
CA THR A 95 8.47 1.40 7.55
C THR A 95 8.23 2.89 7.58
N VAL A 96 7.88 3.40 8.75
CA VAL A 96 7.89 4.83 9.06
C VAL A 96 9.32 5.20 9.42
N GLU A 97 10.07 5.79 8.49
CA GLU A 97 11.44 6.23 8.73
C GLU A 97 11.45 7.48 9.60
N THR A 98 10.64 8.47 9.20
CA THR A 98 10.36 9.70 9.95
C THR A 98 8.86 10.01 9.88
N PRO A 99 8.13 10.04 11.01
CA PRO A 99 6.68 10.28 11.00
C PRO A 99 6.27 11.56 10.26
N LEU A 100 5.26 11.46 9.40
CA LEU A 100 4.72 12.54 8.55
C LEU A 100 5.72 13.15 7.55
N ASP A 101 6.88 12.52 7.34
CA ASP A 101 7.98 13.06 6.54
C ASP A 101 8.52 12.04 5.54
N HIS A 102 8.79 10.81 5.96
CA HIS A 102 9.41 9.80 5.11
C HIS A 102 9.00 8.36 5.52
N VAL A 103 8.52 7.60 4.54
CA VAL A 103 8.15 6.19 4.68
C VAL A 103 8.71 5.35 3.53
N THR A 104 9.03 4.08 3.79
CA THR A 104 9.54 3.13 2.80
C THR A 104 8.66 1.89 2.72
N VAL A 105 8.60 1.29 1.54
CA VAL A 105 7.90 0.02 1.28
C VAL A 105 8.82 -0.94 0.55
N GLY A 106 9.00 -2.10 1.18
CA GLY A 106 9.56 -3.28 0.53
C GLY A 106 8.45 -4.25 0.13
N LEU A 107 8.51 -4.78 -1.09
CA LEU A 107 7.66 -5.86 -1.57
C LEU A 107 8.49 -6.88 -2.33
N GLU A 108 8.34 -8.14 -1.97
CA GLU A 108 8.82 -9.29 -2.73
C GLU A 108 7.67 -10.30 -2.87
N ALA A 109 7.07 -10.37 -4.05
CA ALA A 109 5.89 -11.18 -4.26
C ALA A 109 5.81 -11.84 -5.64
N PHE A 110 4.87 -12.77 -5.76
CA PHE A 110 4.34 -13.19 -7.04
C PHE A 110 2.91 -12.66 -7.20
N GLY A 111 2.75 -11.65 -8.05
CA GLY A 111 1.45 -11.13 -8.45
C GLY A 111 0.79 -11.98 -9.54
N VAL A 112 -0.47 -11.65 -9.81
CA VAL A 112 -1.27 -12.18 -10.91
C VAL A 112 -1.38 -11.11 -11.99
N GLY A 113 -0.86 -11.40 -13.17
CA GLY A 113 -1.04 -10.59 -14.38
C GLY A 113 -2.34 -10.93 -15.09
N VAL A 114 -3.19 -9.94 -15.36
CA VAL A 114 -4.48 -10.11 -16.05
C VAL A 114 -4.59 -9.20 -17.28
N ASP A 115 -5.22 -9.72 -18.33
CA ASP A 115 -5.46 -8.98 -19.58
C ASP A 115 -6.60 -7.97 -19.44
N ASP A 116 -7.67 -8.34 -18.72
CA ASP A 116 -8.79 -7.45 -18.37
C ASP A 116 -8.75 -7.11 -16.87
N PRO A 117 -8.50 -5.84 -16.48
CA PRO A 117 -8.51 -5.42 -15.09
C PRO A 117 -9.82 -5.75 -14.33
N ALA A 118 -10.95 -5.95 -15.01
CA ALA A 118 -12.21 -6.32 -14.36
C ALA A 118 -12.18 -7.74 -13.76
N GLU A 119 -11.23 -8.60 -14.16
CA GLU A 119 -11.10 -9.96 -13.63
C GLU A 119 -10.77 -9.99 -12.13
N VAL A 120 -10.20 -8.91 -11.59
CA VAL A 120 -9.90 -8.78 -10.14
C VAL A 120 -11.14 -8.85 -9.24
N TYR A 121 -12.33 -8.60 -9.79
CA TYR A 121 -13.59 -8.66 -9.04
C TYR A 121 -14.22 -10.06 -8.99
N GLY A 122 -13.62 -11.04 -9.66
CA GLY A 122 -14.10 -12.42 -9.74
C GLY A 122 -13.21 -13.43 -9.03
N ASP A 123 -13.15 -14.64 -9.58
CA ASP A 123 -12.15 -15.65 -9.22
C ASP A 123 -10.86 -15.32 -9.98
N LEU A 124 -10.00 -14.49 -9.37
CA LEU A 124 -8.79 -13.95 -10.00
C LEU A 124 -7.87 -15.07 -10.49
N ARG A 125 -7.65 -15.11 -11.81
CA ARG A 125 -6.78 -16.07 -12.49
C ARG A 125 -5.99 -15.35 -13.56
N GLY A 126 -4.72 -15.69 -13.70
CA GLY A 126 -3.85 -15.05 -14.67
C GLY A 126 -2.43 -15.60 -14.60
N ASP A 127 -1.50 -14.88 -15.22
CA ASP A 127 -0.11 -15.27 -15.23
C ASP A 127 0.55 -14.96 -13.89
N ARG A 128 1.36 -15.90 -13.38
CA ARG A 128 2.17 -15.66 -12.18
C ARG A 128 3.37 -14.81 -12.55
N VAL A 129 3.40 -13.56 -12.06
CA VAL A 129 4.43 -12.56 -12.39
C VAL A 129 5.20 -12.17 -11.13
N PRO A 130 6.53 -12.32 -11.09
CA PRO A 130 7.34 -11.69 -10.04
C PRO A 130 7.07 -10.19 -9.96
N LEU A 131 6.74 -9.69 -8.78
CA LEU A 131 6.51 -8.28 -8.51
C LEU A 131 7.32 -7.88 -7.28
N GLY A 132 8.08 -6.80 -7.38
CA GLY A 132 8.78 -6.24 -6.24
C GLY A 132 8.81 -4.73 -6.27
N PHE A 133 8.75 -4.13 -5.09
CA PHE A 133 8.87 -2.69 -4.87
C PHE A 133 9.98 -2.46 -3.85
N ASP A 134 10.83 -1.49 -4.15
CA ASP A 134 11.73 -0.85 -3.20
C ASP A 134 11.50 0.64 -3.40
N LEU A 135 10.49 1.17 -2.70
CA LEU A 135 9.96 2.51 -2.93
C LEU A 135 9.96 3.32 -1.64
N GLU A 136 10.21 4.62 -1.78
CA GLU A 136 10.17 5.59 -0.70
C GLU A 136 9.26 6.77 -1.06
N TRP A 137 8.55 7.29 -0.05
CA TRP A 137 7.69 8.46 -0.15
C TRP A 137 8.22 9.53 0.79
N GLU A 138 8.61 10.67 0.23
CA GLU A 138 9.04 11.87 0.97
C GLU A 138 7.97 12.95 0.83
N THR A 139 7.51 13.49 1.96
CA THR A 139 6.44 14.49 2.03
C THR A 139 6.79 15.76 1.22
N ASP A 140 5.89 16.19 0.32
CA ASP A 140 5.95 17.42 -0.50
C ASP A 140 4.83 18.42 -0.12
N GLY A 141 4.35 18.38 1.13
CA GLY A 141 3.27 19.25 1.60
C GLY A 141 2.83 19.01 3.05
N GLY A 142 1.65 19.50 3.40
CA GLY A 142 1.05 19.27 4.72
C GLY A 142 -0.01 18.18 4.68
N SER A 143 -0.26 17.56 5.83
CA SER A 143 -1.35 16.58 5.97
C SER A 143 -2.71 17.20 5.63
N TYR A 144 -3.50 16.51 4.83
CA TYR A 144 -4.90 16.79 4.58
C TYR A 144 -5.77 15.86 5.41
N ALA A 145 -6.49 16.40 6.39
CA ALA A 145 -7.39 15.62 7.24
C ALA A 145 -8.84 15.68 6.72
N TYR A 146 -9.53 14.52 6.75
CA TYR A 146 -10.90 14.40 6.26
C TYR A 146 -11.93 14.62 7.39
N PRO A 147 -12.88 15.56 7.24
CA PRO A 147 -13.94 15.74 8.23
C PRO A 147 -14.81 14.48 8.40
N GLY A 148 -14.98 14.03 9.64
CA GLY A 148 -15.90 12.94 9.98
C GLY A 148 -15.37 11.52 9.81
N VAL A 149 -14.11 11.34 9.44
CA VAL A 149 -13.42 10.04 9.40
C VAL A 149 -12.03 10.16 10.02
N THR A 150 -11.47 9.06 10.49
CA THR A 150 -10.10 8.96 11.03
C THR A 150 -9.10 8.72 9.90
N ARG A 151 -9.03 9.64 8.94
CA ARG A 151 -8.16 9.56 7.76
C ARG A 151 -7.45 10.88 7.50
N TYR A 152 -6.18 10.79 7.16
CA TYR A 152 -5.42 11.85 6.52
C TYR A 152 -4.74 11.34 5.24
N GLU A 153 -4.25 12.28 4.44
CA GLU A 153 -3.40 12.07 3.27
C GLU A 153 -2.22 13.05 3.33
N VAL A 154 -1.08 12.68 2.79
CA VAL A 154 0.11 13.54 2.71
C VAL A 154 0.62 13.47 1.28
N PRO A 155 0.69 14.58 0.52
CA PRO A 155 1.26 14.53 -0.81
C PRO A 155 2.76 14.25 -0.73
N CYS A 156 3.28 13.37 -1.58
CA CYS A 156 4.66 12.89 -1.54
C CYS A 156 5.33 12.92 -2.92
N ARG A 157 6.66 13.05 -2.92
CA ARG A 157 7.54 12.58 -3.99
C ARG A 157 7.82 11.11 -3.77
N VAL A 158 7.83 10.34 -4.85
CA VAL A 158 8.04 8.89 -4.78
C VAL A 158 9.25 8.53 -5.63
N HIS A 159 10.18 7.81 -5.01
CA HIS A 159 11.42 7.39 -5.65
C HIS A 159 11.66 5.90 -5.40
N GLY A 160 12.47 5.27 -6.26
CA GLY A 160 12.97 3.93 -6.03
C GLY A 160 12.89 3.03 -7.25
N GLU A 161 12.57 1.76 -7.05
CA GLU A 161 12.56 0.74 -8.08
C GLU A 161 11.30 -0.14 -8.03
N VAL A 162 10.74 -0.38 -9.21
CA VAL A 162 9.74 -1.42 -9.43
C VAL A 162 10.33 -2.54 -10.28
N LEU A 163 10.21 -3.77 -9.79
CA LEU A 163 10.52 -4.99 -10.52
C LEU A 163 9.22 -5.67 -10.95
N VAL A 164 9.07 -5.95 -12.25
CA VAL A 164 7.90 -6.67 -12.78
C VAL A 164 8.30 -7.66 -13.86
N GLY A 165 8.11 -8.95 -13.60
CA GLY A 165 8.54 -10.01 -14.49
C GLY A 165 10.06 -10.04 -14.68
N ARG A 166 10.54 -9.48 -15.80
CA ARG A 166 11.97 -9.30 -16.13
C ARG A 166 12.38 -7.84 -16.23
N GLU A 167 11.42 -6.93 -16.09
CA GLU A 167 11.61 -5.49 -16.21
C GLU A 167 12.02 -4.91 -14.86
N ARG A 168 12.91 -3.92 -14.92
CA ARG A 168 13.27 -3.02 -13.83
C ARG A 168 12.90 -1.62 -14.30
N ILE A 169 12.12 -0.91 -13.48
CA ILE A 169 11.68 0.46 -13.72
C ILE A 169 12.24 1.29 -12.57
N GLU A 170 13.07 2.28 -12.90
CA GLU A 170 13.44 3.33 -11.95
C GLU A 170 12.26 4.29 -11.85
N LEU A 171 11.72 4.49 -10.65
CA LEU A 171 10.56 5.32 -10.40
C LEU A 171 11.00 6.71 -9.93
N ASP A 172 10.48 7.75 -10.58
CA ASP A 172 10.59 9.15 -10.13
C ASP A 172 9.24 9.83 -10.39
N GLY A 173 8.42 9.91 -9.35
CA GLY A 173 7.01 10.24 -9.48
C GLY A 173 6.44 11.00 -8.30
N ILE A 174 5.11 10.99 -8.24
CA ILE A 174 4.32 11.60 -7.17
C ILE A 174 3.34 10.58 -6.61
N GLY A 175 2.90 10.79 -5.39
CA GLY A 175 1.98 9.90 -4.70
C GLY A 175 1.46 10.53 -3.42
N GLN A 176 0.86 9.69 -2.58
CA GLN A 176 0.38 10.05 -1.25
C GLN A 176 0.30 8.82 -0.35
#